data_AF-U6SJS3-F1
#
_entry.id   AF-U6SJS3-F1
#
_cell.length_a   1.000
_cell.length_b   1.000
_cell.length_c   1.000
_cell.angle_alpha   90.00
_cell.angle_beta   90.00
_cell.angle_gamma   90.00
#
_symmetry.space_group_name_H-M   'P 1'
#
loop_
_entity.id
_entity.type
_entity.pdbx_description
1 polymer ?
#
loop_
_entity_poly.entity_id
_entity_poly.type
_entity_poly.pdbx_seq_one_letter_code
_entity_poly.pdbx_strand_id
1 'polypeptide(L)'
;MNWSRTKTIFIITFLFLNIFLTWQLIEKNNSNQMNMIAQATIQEVLRDNNVTIDVELPEETTTAGHILGKAVPFSERQMNALSNQEADLLDGTTIIAELNEPFELREDQFSQDLNQFLTSYITNGREYRFGRFDTEARQILMQQTYEGKTAYAFEAEPLVLQLNEDREIVAYEQSYYEFEPTGREREVLTSIKAIEVLLNAQHIGVNDTVTHVEFGYYSLHNLQGGGAQVFAPMWRVTVEGETYLVHAINPEIQQLS
;
A
#
# COMPACT_ATOMS: atom_id res chain seq x y z
N MET A 1 -14.90 23.80 48.48
CA MET A 1 -14.43 22.79 47.51
C MET A 1 -13.22 22.09 48.11
N ASN A 2 -13.23 20.75 48.23
CA ASN A 2 -12.17 19.98 48.91
C ASN A 2 -10.90 19.89 48.05
N TRP A 3 -10.15 21.00 47.98
CA TRP A 3 -8.93 21.15 47.18
C TRP A 3 -7.89 20.06 47.45
N SER A 4 -7.71 19.66 48.72
CA SER A 4 -6.74 18.61 49.08
C SER A 4 -7.11 17.25 48.50
N ARG A 5 -8.39 16.90 48.45
CA ARG A 5 -8.86 15.62 47.90
C ARG A 5 -8.65 15.53 46.39
N THR A 6 -8.92 16.62 45.67
CA THR A 6 -8.69 16.68 44.22
C THR A 6 -7.19 16.58 43.88
N LYS A 7 -6.30 17.22 44.66
CA LYS A 7 -4.84 17.09 44.49
C LYS A 7 -4.37 15.64 44.65
N THR A 8 -4.82 14.94 45.68
CA THR A 8 -4.43 13.55 45.94
C THR A 8 -4.90 12.60 44.84
N ILE A 9 -6.14 12.76 44.36
CA ILE A 9 -6.66 11.97 43.23
C ILE A 9 -5.81 12.21 41.98
N PHE A 10 -5.44 13.46 41.69
CA PHE A 10 -4.60 13.79 40.53
C PHE A 10 -3.22 13.13 40.59
N ILE A 11 -2.59 13.12 41.76
CA ILE A 11 -1.28 12.48 41.98
C ILE A 11 -1.38 10.96 41.78
N ILE A 12 -2.42 10.33 42.31
CA ILE A 12 -2.61 8.87 42.18
C ILE A 12 -2.90 8.49 40.73
N THR A 13 -3.78 9.21 40.03
CA THR A 13 -4.09 8.94 38.62
C THR A 13 -2.85 9.14 37.74
N PHE A 14 -2.06 10.20 38.00
CA PHE A 14 -0.80 10.41 37.28
C PHE A 14 0.19 9.27 37.54
N LEU A 15 0.29 8.77 38.77
CA LEU A 15 1.14 7.63 39.10
C LEU A 15 0.74 6.36 38.33
N PHE A 16 -0.56 6.03 38.29
CA PHE A 16 -1.04 4.88 37.51
C PHE A 16 -0.75 5.03 36.01
N LEU A 17 -0.93 6.23 35.45
CA LEU A 17 -0.60 6.51 34.05
C LEU A 17 0.90 6.29 33.79
N ASN A 18 1.78 6.77 34.66
CA ASN A 18 3.23 6.61 34.49
C ASN A 18 3.67 5.14 34.59
N ILE A 19 3.07 4.35 35.48
CA ILE A 19 3.35 2.91 35.57
C ILE A 19 2.92 2.21 34.28
N PHE A 20 1.72 2.54 33.78
CA PHE A 20 1.22 1.99 32.52
C PHE A 20 2.14 2.36 31.34
N LEU A 21 2.56 3.62 31.23
CA LEU A 21 3.50 4.07 30.20
C LEU A 21 4.87 3.39 30.31
N THR A 22 5.38 3.18 31.54
CA THR A 22 6.65 2.48 31.76
C THR A 22 6.56 1.03 31.30
N TRP A 23 5.44 0.37 31.58
CA TRP A 23 5.21 -1.00 31.11
C TRP A 23 5.17 -1.05 29.58
N GLN A 24 4.43 -0.15 28.93
CA GLN A 24 4.41 -0.04 27.47
C GLN A 24 5.82 0.20 26.88
N LEU A 25 6.63 1.03 27.54
CA LEU A 25 7.99 1.32 27.09
C LEU A 25 8.91 0.09 27.17
N ILE A 26 8.80 -0.71 28.24
CA ILE A 26 9.57 -1.95 28.40
C ILE A 26 9.16 -2.98 27.35
N GLU A 27 7.86 -3.14 27.10
CA GLU A 27 7.33 -4.05 26.09
C GLU A 27 7.87 -3.69 24.69
N LYS A 28 7.79 -2.40 24.31
CA LYS A 28 8.34 -1.89 23.05
C LYS A 28 9.86 -2.13 22.94
N ASN A 29 10.61 -1.92 24.02
CA ASN A 29 12.06 -2.11 24.00
C ASN A 29 12.47 -3.60 23.86
N ASN A 30 11.73 -4.51 24.49
CA ASN A 30 11.99 -5.94 24.39
C ASN A 30 11.69 -6.47 22.97
N SER A 31 10.59 -6.03 22.35
CA SER A 31 10.29 -6.37 20.94
C SER A 31 11.42 -5.89 20.01
N ASN A 32 11.88 -4.64 20.18
CA ASN A 32 12.99 -4.11 19.38
C ASN A 32 14.29 -4.93 19.54
N GLN A 33 14.63 -5.34 20.76
CA GLN A 33 15.82 -6.19 20.99
C GLN A 33 15.69 -7.57 20.33
N MET A 34 14.52 -8.20 20.42
CA MET A 34 14.26 -9.48 19.76
C MET A 34 14.37 -9.35 18.23
N ASN A 35 13.82 -8.27 17.66
CA ASN A 35 13.91 -7.97 16.24
C ASN A 35 15.38 -7.79 15.80
N MET A 36 16.22 -7.10 16.58
CA MET A 36 17.66 -6.95 16.27
C MET A 36 18.43 -8.28 16.29
N ILE A 37 18.15 -9.17 17.26
CA ILE A 37 18.81 -10.49 17.34
C ILE A 37 18.38 -11.38 16.16
N ALA A 38 17.09 -11.38 15.84
CA ALA A 38 16.57 -12.09 14.68
C ALA A 38 17.22 -11.60 13.38
N GLN A 39 17.33 -10.27 13.22
CA GLN A 39 18.01 -9.64 12.07
C GLN A 39 19.49 -10.03 11.94
N ALA A 40 20.25 -10.10 13.04
CA ALA A 40 21.64 -10.54 12.99
C ALA A 40 21.76 -12.01 12.56
N THR A 41 20.87 -12.87 13.06
CA THR A 41 20.89 -14.32 12.75
C THR A 41 20.54 -14.57 11.29
N ILE A 42 19.51 -13.89 10.74
CA ILE A 42 19.13 -14.07 9.34
C ILE A 42 20.17 -13.52 8.37
N GLN A 43 20.88 -12.45 8.71
CA GLN A 43 21.99 -11.94 7.88
C GLN A 43 23.09 -13.00 7.70
N GLU A 44 23.40 -13.77 8.75
CA GLU A 44 24.34 -14.89 8.64
C GLU A 44 23.81 -15.98 7.71
N VAL A 45 22.53 -16.37 7.85
CA VAL A 45 21.91 -17.40 7.01
C VAL A 45 21.84 -16.97 5.54
N LEU A 46 21.46 -15.72 5.27
CA LEU A 46 21.43 -15.17 3.90
C LEU A 46 22.83 -15.20 3.27
N ARG A 47 23.85 -14.81 4.04
CA ARG A 47 25.24 -14.85 3.60
C ARG A 47 25.74 -16.26 3.33
N ASP A 48 25.42 -17.20 4.21
CA ASP A 48 25.83 -18.61 4.07
C ASP A 48 25.16 -19.29 2.86
N ASN A 49 23.94 -18.86 2.51
CA ASN A 49 23.23 -19.30 1.30
C ASN A 49 23.52 -18.43 0.05
N ASN A 50 24.45 -17.49 0.15
CA ASN A 50 24.80 -16.56 -0.94
C ASN A 50 23.58 -15.82 -1.53
N VAL A 51 22.58 -15.53 -0.70
CA VAL A 51 21.40 -14.75 -1.10
C VAL A 51 21.77 -13.27 -1.16
N THR A 52 21.43 -12.62 -2.27
CA THR A 52 21.71 -11.19 -2.47
C THR A 52 20.42 -10.39 -2.30
N ILE A 53 20.46 -9.29 -1.54
CA ILE A 53 19.38 -8.30 -1.49
C ILE A 53 19.87 -7.10 -2.30
N ASP A 54 19.40 -6.97 -3.54
CA ASP A 54 19.79 -5.91 -4.48
C ASP A 54 18.78 -4.75 -4.47
N VAL A 55 18.28 -4.42 -3.29
CA VAL A 55 17.33 -3.33 -3.08
C VAL A 55 17.55 -2.72 -1.70
N GLU A 56 17.37 -1.41 -1.59
CA GLU A 56 17.36 -0.74 -0.30
C GLU A 56 16.07 -1.13 0.45
N LEU A 57 16.24 -1.62 1.68
CA LEU A 57 15.09 -2.01 2.49
C LEU A 57 14.29 -0.78 2.90
N PRO A 58 12.96 -0.81 2.75
CA PRO A 58 12.12 0.34 3.05
C PRO A 58 12.10 0.66 4.54
N GLU A 59 11.70 1.89 4.88
CA GLU A 59 11.45 2.26 6.27
C GLU A 59 10.43 1.32 6.92
N GLU A 60 10.79 0.82 8.09
CA GLU A 60 10.01 -0.17 8.81
C GLU A 60 8.71 0.45 9.34
N THR A 61 7.58 -0.15 8.95
CA THR A 61 6.29 0.15 9.57
C THR A 61 6.25 -0.57 10.92
N THR A 62 5.86 0.11 11.99
CA THR A 62 5.85 -0.51 13.34
C THR A 62 4.52 -1.15 13.69
N THR A 63 3.42 -0.55 13.21
CA THR A 63 2.06 -1.04 13.45
C THR A 63 1.22 -0.85 12.21
N ALA A 64 0.33 -1.80 11.95
CA ALA A 64 -0.70 -1.68 10.92
C ALA A 64 -1.94 -2.48 11.31
N GLY A 65 -3.10 -2.02 10.83
CA GLY A 65 -4.37 -2.74 10.87
C GLY A 65 -4.79 -3.15 9.46
N HIS A 66 -5.91 -3.87 9.36
CA HIS A 66 -6.59 -4.02 8.08
C HIS A 66 -7.31 -2.71 7.76
N ILE A 67 -7.60 -2.48 6.48
CA ILE A 67 -8.45 -1.36 6.05
C ILE A 67 -9.61 -1.88 5.21
N LEU A 68 -10.73 -1.18 5.27
CA LEU A 68 -11.90 -1.42 4.45
C LEU A 68 -11.92 -0.35 3.36
N GLY A 69 -11.75 -0.75 2.10
CA GLY A 69 -11.94 0.13 0.96
C GLY A 69 -13.36 -0.03 0.42
N LYS A 70 -14.08 1.08 0.24
CA LYS A 70 -15.41 1.10 -0.38
C LYS A 70 -15.36 2.00 -1.61
N ALA A 71 -15.77 1.49 -2.76
CA ALA A 71 -15.97 2.33 -3.93
C ALA A 71 -17.04 3.39 -3.62
N VAL A 72 -16.72 4.66 -3.86
CA VAL A 72 -17.64 5.77 -3.59
C VAL A 72 -18.14 6.39 -4.88
N PRO A 73 -19.40 6.85 -4.93
CA PRO A 73 -19.94 7.49 -6.11
C PRO A 73 -19.33 8.88 -6.32
N PHE A 74 -19.16 9.26 -7.59
CA PHE A 74 -18.71 10.60 -7.95
C PHE A 74 -19.88 11.59 -7.95
N SER A 75 -19.67 12.75 -7.33
CA SER A 75 -20.69 13.80 -7.29
C SER A 75 -20.78 14.57 -8.61
N GLU A 76 -21.94 15.14 -8.91
CA GLU A 76 -22.11 16.05 -10.06
C GLU A 76 -21.11 17.21 -10.03
N ARG A 77 -20.71 17.68 -8.84
CA ARG A 77 -19.71 18.75 -8.71
C ARG A 77 -18.33 18.31 -9.19
N GLN A 78 -17.94 17.06 -8.89
CA GLN A 78 -16.68 16.50 -9.38
C GLN A 78 -16.74 16.32 -10.90
N MET A 79 -17.84 15.78 -11.43
CA MET A 79 -18.04 15.63 -12.87
C MET A 79 -17.98 16.98 -13.60
N ASN A 80 -18.64 18.01 -13.09
CA ASN A 80 -18.64 19.36 -13.69
C ASN A 80 -17.30 20.09 -13.54
N ALA A 81 -16.41 19.64 -12.66
CA ALA A 81 -15.07 20.21 -12.50
C ALA A 81 -14.07 19.65 -13.52
N LEU A 82 -14.40 18.53 -14.16
CA LEU A 82 -13.62 17.97 -15.25
C LEU A 82 -13.68 18.90 -16.46
N SER A 83 -12.51 19.15 -17.06
CA SER A 83 -12.38 20.05 -18.21
C SER A 83 -11.46 19.42 -19.26
N ASN A 84 -11.65 19.80 -20.52
CA ASN A 84 -10.91 19.27 -21.68
C ASN A 84 -11.10 17.75 -21.91
N GLN A 85 -12.24 17.22 -21.48
CA GLN A 85 -12.63 15.82 -21.68
C GLN A 85 -14.15 15.68 -21.67
N GLU A 86 -14.64 14.67 -22.37
CA GLU A 86 -16.02 14.21 -22.30
C GLU A 86 -16.05 13.02 -21.32
N ALA A 87 -16.80 13.16 -20.23
CA ALA A 87 -16.82 12.18 -19.15
C ALA A 87 -18.24 11.74 -18.81
N ASP A 88 -18.44 10.43 -18.76
CA ASP A 88 -19.67 9.78 -18.35
C ASP A 88 -19.46 9.00 -17.04
N LEU A 89 -20.55 8.78 -16.32
CA LEU A 89 -20.56 8.05 -15.06
C LEU A 89 -21.26 6.70 -15.23
N LEU A 90 -20.50 5.62 -15.17
CA LEU A 90 -21.00 4.25 -15.18
C LEU A 90 -21.36 3.82 -13.75
N ASP A 91 -22.58 3.34 -13.57
CA ASP A 91 -23.13 2.80 -12.31
C ASP A 91 -22.99 3.71 -11.07
N GLY A 92 -22.70 4.99 -11.28
CA GLY A 92 -22.50 6.00 -10.24
C GLY A 92 -21.09 6.05 -9.64
N THR A 93 -20.26 5.03 -9.82
CA THR A 93 -18.96 4.86 -9.11
C THR A 93 -17.74 4.84 -10.02
N THR A 94 -17.94 4.82 -11.33
CA THR A 94 -16.84 4.73 -12.30
C THR A 94 -16.96 5.85 -13.33
N ILE A 95 -15.94 6.69 -13.42
CA ILE A 95 -15.82 7.68 -14.49
C ILE A 95 -15.20 6.99 -15.70
N ILE A 96 -15.81 7.17 -16.86
CA ILE A 96 -15.22 6.85 -18.15
C ILE A 96 -15.07 8.18 -18.88
N ALA A 97 -13.85 8.52 -19.27
CA ALA A 97 -13.58 9.80 -19.91
C ALA A 97 -12.72 9.65 -21.15
N GLU A 98 -13.08 10.37 -22.21
CA GLU A 98 -12.30 10.55 -23.43
C GLU A 98 -11.77 11.98 -23.46
N LEU A 99 -10.47 12.13 -23.75
CA LEU A 99 -9.84 13.44 -23.82
C LEU A 99 -10.20 14.13 -25.15
N ASN A 100 -10.45 15.44 -25.10
CA ASN A 100 -10.70 16.22 -26.31
C ASN A 100 -9.46 16.29 -27.22
N GLU A 101 -8.28 16.34 -26.59
CA GLU A 101 -6.97 16.28 -27.25
C GLU A 101 -6.09 15.25 -26.51
N PRO A 102 -5.34 14.39 -27.24
CA PRO A 102 -4.43 13.43 -26.62
C PRO A 102 -3.37 14.12 -25.75
N PHE A 103 -2.97 13.47 -24.66
CA PHE A 103 -1.92 13.97 -23.75
C PHE A 103 -0.63 13.16 -23.92
N GLU A 104 0.42 13.80 -24.43
CA GLU A 104 1.72 13.16 -24.69
C GLU A 104 2.44 12.75 -23.38
N LEU A 105 2.98 11.52 -23.35
CA LEU A 105 3.84 11.02 -22.28
C LEU A 105 5.26 10.76 -22.79
N ARG A 106 6.13 11.76 -22.59
CA ARG A 106 7.50 11.71 -23.09
C ARG A 106 8.34 10.74 -22.26
N GLU A 107 9.17 9.95 -22.93
CA GLU A 107 9.99 8.92 -22.26
C GLU A 107 10.96 9.49 -21.24
N ASP A 108 11.61 10.60 -21.58
CA ASP A 108 12.59 11.27 -20.72
C ASP A 108 11.97 12.00 -19.53
N GLN A 109 10.68 12.32 -19.60
CA GLN A 109 9.93 13.09 -18.60
C GLN A 109 8.70 12.37 -18.05
N PHE A 110 8.64 11.04 -18.24
CA PHE A 110 7.44 10.24 -17.96
C PHE A 110 6.82 10.52 -16.59
N SER A 111 7.63 10.53 -15.52
CA SER A 111 7.13 10.78 -14.16
C SER A 111 6.56 12.19 -13.97
N GLN A 112 7.14 13.18 -14.64
CA GLN A 112 6.66 14.56 -14.59
C GLN A 112 5.36 14.71 -15.36
N ASP A 113 5.32 14.16 -16.58
CA ASP A 113 4.16 14.23 -17.47
C ASP A 113 2.97 13.48 -16.86
N LEU A 114 3.20 12.28 -16.31
CA LEU A 114 2.16 11.52 -15.61
C LEU A 114 1.62 12.30 -14.40
N ASN A 115 2.49 12.90 -13.58
CA ASN A 115 2.04 13.70 -12.44
C ASN A 115 1.24 14.94 -12.89
N GLN A 116 1.65 15.60 -13.96
CA GLN A 116 0.90 16.71 -14.54
C GLN A 116 -0.48 16.26 -15.00
N PHE A 117 -0.56 15.12 -15.69
CA PHE A 117 -1.82 14.53 -16.12
C PHE A 117 -2.74 14.23 -14.93
N LEU A 118 -2.25 13.50 -13.93
CA LEU A 118 -3.01 13.14 -12.74
C LEU A 118 -3.55 14.36 -11.99
N THR A 119 -2.74 15.41 -11.85
CA THR A 119 -3.17 16.62 -11.13
C THR A 119 -4.17 17.49 -11.90
N SER A 120 -4.24 17.35 -13.22
CA SER A 120 -5.02 18.24 -14.09
C SER A 120 -6.31 17.60 -14.62
N TYR A 121 -6.31 16.30 -14.87
CA TYR A 121 -7.41 15.57 -15.51
C TYR A 121 -8.13 14.62 -14.56
N ILE A 122 -7.44 14.10 -13.53
CA ILE A 122 -7.95 13.03 -12.68
C ILE A 122 -8.43 13.57 -11.34
N THR A 123 -9.67 13.21 -10.97
CA THR A 123 -10.23 13.54 -9.65
C THR A 123 -9.39 12.86 -8.57
N ASN A 124 -8.93 13.60 -7.55
CA ASN A 124 -8.03 13.07 -6.51
C ASN A 124 -6.73 12.43 -7.08
N GLY A 125 -6.25 12.87 -8.25
CA GLY A 125 -5.13 12.21 -8.95
C GLY A 125 -3.83 12.07 -8.14
N ARG A 126 -3.61 12.90 -7.12
CA ARG A 126 -2.45 12.80 -6.21
C ARG A 126 -2.44 11.55 -5.33
N GLU A 127 -3.58 10.89 -5.19
CA GLU A 127 -3.73 9.67 -4.39
C GLU A 127 -3.45 8.41 -5.21
N TYR A 128 -3.15 8.55 -6.50
CA TYR A 128 -2.78 7.45 -7.38
C TYR A 128 -1.27 7.41 -7.61
N ARG A 129 -0.75 6.20 -7.80
CA ARG A 129 0.64 5.94 -8.16
C ARG A 129 0.71 4.98 -9.33
N PHE A 130 1.77 5.12 -10.11
CA PHE A 130 2.09 4.21 -11.19
C PHE A 130 2.20 2.78 -10.65
N GLY A 131 1.44 1.85 -11.23
CA GLY A 131 1.51 0.44 -10.93
C GLY A 131 2.36 -0.30 -11.97
N ARG A 132 1.81 -0.46 -13.17
CA ARG A 132 2.50 -1.15 -14.29
C ARG A 132 1.97 -0.69 -15.65
N PHE A 133 2.74 -0.99 -16.69
CA PHE A 133 2.25 -0.95 -18.07
C PHE A 133 1.68 -2.29 -18.47
N ASP A 134 0.49 -2.29 -19.06
CA ASP A 134 -0.02 -3.39 -19.85
C ASP A 134 0.33 -3.13 -21.31
N THR A 135 1.32 -3.88 -21.83
CA THR A 135 1.82 -3.70 -23.19
C THR A 135 0.84 -4.26 -24.23
N GLU A 136 0.06 -5.28 -23.88
CA GLU A 136 -0.89 -5.90 -24.81
C GLU A 136 -2.10 -4.99 -25.02
N ALA A 137 -2.63 -4.41 -23.93
CA ALA A 137 -3.75 -3.47 -23.98
C ALA A 137 -3.34 -2.02 -24.28
N ARG A 138 -2.04 -1.69 -24.25
CA ARG A 138 -1.50 -0.32 -24.31
C ARG A 138 -2.11 0.57 -23.22
N GLN A 139 -2.04 0.09 -21.99
CA GLN A 139 -2.64 0.75 -20.83
C GLN A 139 -1.61 1.03 -19.73
N ILE A 140 -1.84 2.08 -18.96
CA ILE A 140 -1.14 2.35 -17.71
C ILE A 140 -2.11 2.02 -16.57
N LEU A 141 -1.73 1.03 -15.77
CA LEU A 141 -2.51 0.57 -14.63
C LEU A 141 -1.98 1.25 -13.37
N MET A 142 -2.85 2.00 -12.72
CA MET A 142 -2.54 2.87 -11.59
C MET A 142 -3.17 2.32 -10.32
N GLN A 143 -2.47 2.45 -9.20
CA GLN A 143 -2.92 2.01 -7.88
C GLN A 143 -3.29 3.22 -7.03
N GLN A 144 -4.32 3.11 -6.20
CA GLN A 144 -4.61 4.13 -5.18
C GLN A 144 -3.66 3.95 -3.99
N THR A 145 -3.49 4.99 -3.18
CA THR A 145 -2.68 4.99 -1.97
C THR A 145 -3.51 5.28 -0.73
N TYR A 146 -3.10 4.67 0.38
CA TYR A 146 -3.62 4.94 1.71
C TYR A 146 -2.43 5.27 2.63
N GLU A 147 -2.45 6.46 3.24
CA GLU A 147 -1.36 6.98 4.09
C GLU A 147 0.04 6.89 3.42
N GLY A 148 0.08 7.08 2.10
CA GLY A 148 1.31 7.03 1.30
C GLY A 148 1.81 5.61 0.97
N LYS A 149 1.10 4.56 1.40
CA LYS A 149 1.34 3.16 1.01
C LYS A 149 0.40 2.76 -0.12
N THR A 150 0.86 1.92 -1.04
CA THR A 150 0.07 1.46 -2.18
C THR A 150 -1.02 0.49 -1.73
N ALA A 151 -2.24 0.65 -2.26
CA ALA A 151 -3.39 -0.21 -2.02
C ALA A 151 -3.81 -0.92 -3.32
N TYR A 152 -3.58 -2.22 -3.38
CA TYR A 152 -3.87 -3.09 -4.52
C TYR A 152 -5.25 -3.72 -4.35
N ALA A 153 -6.20 -3.25 -5.16
CA ALA A 153 -7.57 -3.76 -5.16
C ALA A 153 -7.66 -5.12 -5.88
N PHE A 154 -8.61 -5.94 -5.45
CA PHE A 154 -8.86 -7.24 -6.04
C PHE A 154 -9.68 -7.10 -7.33
N GLU A 155 -9.19 -7.72 -8.42
CA GLU A 155 -9.85 -7.82 -9.75
C GLU A 155 -10.17 -6.50 -10.46
N ALA A 156 -9.77 -5.35 -9.93
CA ALA A 156 -10.00 -4.05 -10.55
C ALA A 156 -8.84 -3.11 -10.30
N GLU A 157 -8.44 -2.40 -11.34
CA GLU A 157 -7.46 -1.33 -11.25
C GLU A 157 -8.22 -0.01 -11.02
N PRO A 158 -7.95 0.74 -9.95
CA PRO A 158 -8.75 1.92 -9.61
C PRO A 158 -8.58 3.06 -10.62
N LEU A 159 -7.48 3.08 -11.39
CA LEU A 159 -7.34 4.00 -12.51
C LEU A 159 -6.60 3.31 -13.66
N VAL A 160 -7.19 3.36 -14.84
CA VAL A 160 -6.65 2.79 -16.08
C VAL A 160 -6.54 3.90 -17.11
N LEU A 161 -5.34 4.18 -17.59
CA LEU A 161 -5.10 5.16 -18.64
C LEU A 161 -4.92 4.42 -19.97
N GLN A 162 -5.72 4.76 -20.98
CA GLN A 162 -5.61 4.18 -22.31
C GLN A 162 -4.66 5.01 -23.18
N LEU A 163 -3.70 4.33 -23.82
CA LEU A 163 -2.75 4.96 -24.73
C LEU A 163 -3.09 4.66 -26.20
N ASN A 164 -2.74 5.60 -27.08
CA ASN A 164 -2.72 5.39 -28.53
C ASN A 164 -1.36 4.81 -29.01
N GLU A 165 -1.15 4.75 -30.33
CA GLU A 165 0.09 4.24 -30.95
C GLU A 165 1.31 5.12 -30.67
N ASP A 166 1.09 6.42 -30.48
CA ASP A 166 2.12 7.43 -30.23
C ASP A 166 2.40 7.58 -28.71
N ARG A 167 1.85 6.69 -27.87
CA ARG A 167 1.95 6.71 -26.39
C ARG A 167 1.35 7.95 -25.75
N GLU A 168 0.33 8.53 -26.35
CA GLU A 168 -0.43 9.63 -25.78
C GLU A 168 -1.66 9.04 -25.06
N ILE A 169 -2.00 9.60 -23.90
CA ILE A 169 -3.23 9.25 -23.20
C ILE A 169 -4.40 9.80 -24.01
N VAL A 170 -5.39 8.97 -24.30
CA VAL A 170 -6.59 9.35 -25.05
C VAL A 170 -7.87 9.18 -24.25
N ALA A 171 -7.87 8.30 -23.27
CA ALA A 171 -9.02 8.03 -22.42
C ALA A 171 -8.57 7.47 -21.07
N TYR A 172 -9.46 7.47 -20.09
CA TYR A 172 -9.23 6.76 -18.84
C TYR A 172 -10.54 6.22 -18.24
N GLU A 173 -10.39 5.17 -17.43
CA GLU A 173 -11.41 4.68 -16.52
C GLU A 173 -10.94 4.92 -15.07
N GLN A 174 -11.80 5.47 -14.23
CA GLN A 174 -11.48 5.80 -12.86
C GLN A 174 -12.57 5.34 -11.88
N SER A 175 -12.16 4.58 -10.88
CA SER A 175 -12.92 4.30 -9.66
C SER A 175 -12.13 4.80 -8.45
N TYR A 176 -12.83 5.25 -7.41
CA TYR A 176 -12.17 5.77 -6.21
C TYR A 176 -12.68 5.06 -4.96
N TYR A 177 -11.74 4.60 -4.13
CA TYR A 177 -12.03 3.94 -2.87
C TYR A 177 -11.87 4.92 -1.71
N GLU A 178 -12.85 4.96 -0.82
CA GLU A 178 -12.66 5.53 0.50
C GLU A 178 -12.18 4.42 1.45
N PHE A 179 -11.03 4.65 2.08
CA PHE A 179 -10.41 3.70 2.99
C PHE A 179 -10.69 4.06 4.44
N GLU A 180 -11.19 3.09 5.20
CA GLU A 180 -11.43 3.21 6.64
C GLU A 180 -10.65 2.13 7.39
N PRO A 181 -9.91 2.46 8.47
CA PRO A 181 -9.24 1.45 9.27
C PRO A 181 -10.27 0.51 9.90
N THR A 182 -9.97 -0.80 9.89
CA THR A 182 -10.82 -1.83 10.49
C THR A 182 -10.05 -2.72 11.43
N GLY A 183 -10.66 -3.01 12.58
CA GLY A 183 -10.02 -3.77 13.65
C GLY A 183 -9.01 -2.94 14.46
N ARG A 184 -8.07 -3.63 15.11
CA ARG A 184 -7.02 -3.01 15.91
C ARG A 184 -5.70 -3.10 15.15
N GLU A 185 -4.92 -2.03 15.20
CA GLU A 185 -3.53 -2.08 14.80
C GLU A 185 -2.77 -3.10 15.63
N ARG A 186 -1.84 -3.80 14.97
CA ARG A 186 -0.94 -4.77 15.57
C ARG A 186 0.46 -4.49 15.12
N GLU A 187 1.42 -4.98 15.90
CA GLU A 187 2.82 -5.00 15.49
C GLU A 187 2.95 -5.77 14.17
N VAL A 188 3.70 -5.19 13.24
CA VAL A 188 3.97 -5.82 11.94
C VAL A 188 5.39 -6.36 11.90
N LEU A 189 5.57 -7.42 11.12
CA LEU A 189 6.86 -7.98 10.77
C LEU A 189 7.69 -6.91 10.07
N THR A 190 9.00 -6.92 10.34
CA THR A 190 9.96 -6.10 9.59
C THR A 190 10.17 -6.66 8.19
N SER A 191 10.71 -5.84 7.29
CA SER A 191 11.08 -6.24 5.93
C SER A 191 11.98 -7.49 5.92
N ILE A 192 13.00 -7.52 6.79
CA ILE A 192 13.89 -8.66 6.98
C ILE A 192 13.15 -9.90 7.48
N LYS A 193 12.19 -9.73 8.40
CA LYS A 193 11.43 -10.87 8.91
C LYS A 193 10.51 -11.47 7.84
N ALA A 194 9.97 -10.66 6.94
CA ALA A 194 9.24 -11.14 5.78
C ALA A 194 10.14 -11.95 4.83
N ILE A 195 11.38 -11.49 4.59
CA ILE A 195 12.38 -12.25 3.82
C ILE A 195 12.71 -13.59 4.51
N GLU A 196 12.88 -13.59 5.84
CA GLU A 196 13.11 -14.81 6.61
C GLU A 196 11.94 -15.80 6.47
N VAL A 197 10.69 -15.32 6.46
CA VAL A 197 9.51 -16.16 6.25
C VAL A 197 9.58 -16.86 4.88
N LEU A 198 9.95 -16.14 3.82
CA LEU A 198 10.12 -16.71 2.48
C LEU A 198 11.29 -17.70 2.38
N LEU A 199 12.41 -17.38 3.03
CA LEU A 199 13.57 -18.27 3.11
C LEU A 199 13.23 -19.59 3.80
N ASN A 200 12.57 -19.52 4.97
CA ASN A 200 12.14 -20.71 5.71
C ASN A 200 11.11 -21.54 4.94
N ALA A 201 10.28 -20.89 4.12
CA ALA A 201 9.32 -21.55 3.23
C ALA A 201 9.96 -22.06 1.92
N GLN A 202 11.28 -21.91 1.74
CA GLN A 202 12.01 -22.34 0.55
C GLN A 202 11.62 -21.61 -0.75
N HIS A 203 11.03 -20.40 -0.63
CA HIS A 203 10.80 -19.49 -1.77
C HIS A 203 12.02 -18.63 -2.11
N ILE A 204 13.02 -18.63 -1.23
CA ILE A 204 14.35 -18.07 -1.49
C ILE A 204 15.33 -19.22 -1.34
N GLY A 205 16.02 -19.54 -2.44
CA GLY A 205 17.02 -20.58 -2.56
C GLY A 205 18.46 -20.04 -2.43
N VAL A 206 19.41 -20.94 -2.70
CA VAL A 206 20.84 -20.61 -2.69
C VAL A 206 21.19 -19.83 -3.96
N ASN A 207 21.88 -18.70 -3.81
CA ASN A 207 22.21 -17.75 -4.88
C ASN A 207 21.05 -16.92 -5.45
N ASP A 208 19.88 -16.96 -4.83
CA ASP A 208 18.75 -16.14 -5.27
C ASP A 208 18.97 -14.66 -4.93
N THR A 209 18.36 -13.79 -5.74
CA THR A 209 18.41 -12.35 -5.60
C THR A 209 17.03 -11.79 -5.29
N VAL A 210 16.93 -11.07 -4.18
CA VAL A 210 15.76 -10.26 -3.83
C VAL A 210 15.92 -8.90 -4.50
N THR A 211 14.98 -8.54 -5.36
CA THR A 211 15.06 -7.34 -6.23
C THR A 211 14.04 -6.26 -5.88
N HIS A 212 13.00 -6.59 -5.12
CA HIS A 212 12.00 -5.62 -4.67
C HIS A 212 11.47 -6.00 -3.29
N VAL A 213 11.32 -5.01 -2.41
CA VAL A 213 10.70 -5.17 -1.08
C VAL A 213 9.87 -3.93 -0.79
N GLU A 214 8.55 -4.08 -0.66
CA GLU A 214 7.65 -2.96 -0.41
C GLU A 214 6.52 -3.36 0.56
N PHE A 215 6.16 -2.45 1.45
CA PHE A 215 4.96 -2.58 2.27
C PHE A 215 3.75 -1.94 1.57
N GLY A 216 2.64 -2.67 1.50
CA GLY A 216 1.39 -2.17 0.93
C GLY A 216 0.16 -2.89 1.47
N TYR A 217 -1.00 -2.43 1.03
CA TYR A 217 -2.30 -3.01 1.37
C TYR A 217 -2.81 -3.81 0.19
N TYR A 218 -3.24 -5.05 0.41
CA TYR A 218 -3.73 -5.92 -0.65
C TYR A 218 -5.08 -6.48 -0.29
N SER A 219 -6.03 -6.37 -1.21
CA SER A 219 -7.26 -7.14 -1.16
C SER A 219 -7.12 -8.41 -1.98
N LEU A 220 -7.62 -9.52 -1.43
CA LEU A 220 -7.57 -10.84 -2.05
C LEU A 220 -8.96 -11.36 -2.44
N HIS A 221 -10.00 -10.66 -2.01
CA HIS A 221 -11.38 -11.03 -2.27
C HIS A 221 -12.31 -9.85 -2.02
N ASN A 222 -13.37 -9.79 -2.82
CA ASN A 222 -14.49 -8.89 -2.59
C ASN A 222 -15.36 -9.37 -1.42
N LEU A 223 -15.87 -8.42 -0.61
CA LEU A 223 -16.95 -8.73 0.32
C LEU A 223 -18.24 -8.94 -0.48
N GLN A 224 -19.03 -9.95 -0.10
CA GLN A 224 -20.30 -10.21 -0.78
C GLN A 224 -21.23 -8.99 -0.65
N GLY A 225 -21.67 -8.44 -1.78
CA GLY A 225 -22.85 -7.58 -1.86
C GLY A 225 -22.67 -6.07 -1.78
N GLY A 226 -21.53 -5.47 -2.15
CA GLY A 226 -21.48 -3.99 -2.16
C GLY A 226 -20.19 -3.28 -2.56
N GLY A 227 -19.33 -3.86 -3.40
CA GLY A 227 -18.10 -3.18 -3.88
C GLY A 227 -17.08 -2.82 -2.80
N ALA A 228 -17.24 -3.38 -1.60
CA ALA A 228 -16.35 -3.19 -0.47
C ALA A 228 -15.33 -4.33 -0.41
N GLN A 229 -14.10 -3.99 -0.05
CA GLN A 229 -12.96 -4.89 -0.01
C GLN A 229 -12.20 -4.71 1.30
N VAL A 230 -11.79 -5.82 1.90
CA VAL A 230 -10.84 -5.79 3.02
C VAL A 230 -9.45 -5.89 2.45
N PHE A 231 -8.59 -4.96 2.85
CA PHE A 231 -7.19 -4.97 2.48
C PHE A 231 -6.35 -5.30 3.71
N ALA A 232 -5.53 -6.34 3.56
CA ALA A 232 -4.57 -6.74 4.56
C ALA A 232 -3.23 -6.03 4.33
N PRO A 233 -2.50 -5.66 5.41
CA PRO A 233 -1.14 -5.18 5.28
C PRO A 233 -0.22 -6.34 4.88
N MET A 234 0.53 -6.19 3.79
CA MET A 234 1.42 -7.20 3.23
C MET A 234 2.79 -6.61 2.89
N TRP A 235 3.80 -7.46 2.94
CA TRP A 235 5.11 -7.25 2.32
C TRP A 235 5.11 -7.90 0.94
N ARG A 236 5.30 -7.09 -0.10
CA ARG A 236 5.58 -7.56 -1.45
C ARG A 236 7.08 -7.74 -1.60
N VAL A 237 7.50 -8.97 -1.89
CA VAL A 237 8.91 -9.34 -2.09
C VAL A 237 9.04 -9.98 -3.46
N THR A 238 9.96 -9.49 -4.28
CA THR A 238 10.29 -10.11 -5.59
C THR A 238 11.63 -10.83 -5.51
N VAL A 239 11.63 -12.10 -5.89
CA VAL A 239 12.78 -13.02 -5.84
C VAL A 239 12.93 -13.64 -7.22
N GLU A 240 14.06 -13.41 -7.89
CA GLU A 240 14.32 -13.97 -9.24
C GLU A 240 13.17 -13.72 -10.26
N GLY A 241 12.46 -12.60 -10.12
CA GLY A 241 11.32 -12.22 -10.96
C GLY A 241 9.95 -12.69 -10.46
N GLU A 242 9.90 -13.63 -9.51
CA GLU A 242 8.66 -14.11 -8.89
C GLU A 242 8.25 -13.20 -7.74
N THR A 243 6.96 -12.82 -7.67
CA THR A 243 6.45 -11.94 -6.62
C THR A 243 5.68 -12.72 -5.56
N TYR A 244 6.09 -12.56 -4.31
CA TYR A 244 5.45 -13.12 -3.13
C TYR A 244 4.87 -12.01 -2.24
N LEU A 245 3.70 -12.26 -1.68
CA LEU A 245 3.07 -11.47 -0.63
C LEU A 245 3.20 -12.22 0.69
N VAL A 246 3.84 -11.58 1.67
CA VAL A 246 3.90 -12.07 3.05
C VAL A 246 2.99 -11.19 3.90
N HIS A 247 2.03 -11.79 4.57
CA HIS A 247 1.13 -11.04 5.43
C HIS A 247 1.91 -10.41 6.59
N ALA A 248 1.72 -9.10 6.81
CA ALA A 248 2.60 -8.32 7.67
C ALA A 248 2.34 -8.53 9.17
N ILE A 249 1.15 -9.00 9.57
CA ILE A 249 0.82 -9.32 10.97
C ILE A 249 0.96 -10.84 11.24
N ASN A 250 0.43 -11.67 10.35
CA ASN A 250 0.51 -13.13 10.44
C ASN A 250 1.41 -13.61 9.29
N PRO A 251 2.42 -14.46 9.50
CA PRO A 251 3.40 -14.84 8.47
C PRO A 251 2.84 -15.86 7.46
N GLU A 252 1.64 -15.61 6.94
CA GLU A 252 1.05 -16.36 5.83
C GLU A 252 1.63 -15.83 4.50
N ILE A 253 1.85 -16.73 3.55
CA ILE A 253 2.49 -16.43 2.25
C ILE A 253 1.48 -16.67 1.14
N GLN A 254 1.45 -15.78 0.17
CA GLN A 254 0.71 -15.93 -1.08
C GLN A 254 1.59 -15.56 -2.27
N GLN A 255 1.62 -16.40 -3.29
CA GLN A 255 2.30 -16.09 -4.54
C GLN A 255 1.36 -15.31 -5.48
N LEU A 256 1.85 -14.24 -6.10
CA LEU A 256 1.16 -13.57 -7.19
C LEU A 256 1.64 -14.22 -8.50
N SER A 257 0.71 -14.85 -9.22
CA SER A 257 0.93 -15.45 -10.54
C SER A 257 0.83 -14.41 -11.65
#